data_AF-A0A6F9CBR2-F1
#
_entry.id   AF-A0A6F9CBR2-F1
#
_cell.length_a   1.000
_cell.length_b   1.000
_cell.length_c   1.000
_cell.angle_alpha   90.00
_cell.angle_beta   90.00
_cell.angle_gamma   90.00
#
_symmetry.space_group_name_H-M   'P 1'
#
loop_
_entity.id
_entity.type
_entity.pdbx_description
1 polymer ?
#
loop_
_entity_poly.entity_id
_entity_poly.type
_entity_poly.pdbx_seq_one_letter_code
_entity_poly.pdbx_strand_id
1 'polypeptide(L)'
;MAQLLLLWVVIFLASSVPNIESSEYNPFPGITDEKFIDDCVRIHNDNRSSVNPPASNMLYMTWDEGLAITARAWARHCDFQHNIYLKEVRRVHPVFSSVGENIWTGYPTSTFSVMRAMDLWVK
;
A
#
# COMPACT_ATOMS: atom_id res chain seq x y z
N MET A 1 38.53 -62.21 -1.20
CA MET A 1 37.17 -62.61 -1.62
C MET A 1 36.31 -62.78 -0.39
N ALA A 2 35.34 -61.89 -0.18
CA ALA A 2 34.06 -62.14 0.47
C ALA A 2 33.31 -60.82 0.43
N GLN A 3 32.32 -60.76 -0.46
CA GLN A 3 31.44 -59.64 -0.69
C GLN A 3 30.15 -59.93 0.07
N LEU A 4 29.72 -59.01 0.94
CA LEU A 4 28.37 -59.03 1.52
C LEU A 4 27.82 -57.61 1.47
N LEU A 5 26.76 -57.48 0.67
CA LEU A 5 25.94 -56.30 0.43
C LEU A 5 24.96 -56.06 1.59
N LEU A 6 24.35 -54.86 1.56
CA LEU A 6 23.16 -54.36 2.29
C LEU A 6 23.52 -53.62 3.60
N LEU A 7 23.05 -52.40 3.90
CA LEU A 7 21.87 -51.67 3.46
C LEU A 7 22.14 -50.16 3.33
N TRP A 8 21.35 -49.55 2.46
CA TRP A 8 21.22 -48.14 2.17
C TRP A 8 20.81 -47.33 3.40
N VAL A 9 21.51 -46.24 3.70
CA VAL A 9 20.89 -45.00 4.18
C VAL A 9 21.73 -43.82 3.68
N VAL A 10 21.41 -43.37 2.46
CA VAL A 10 21.74 -42.02 2.02
C VAL A 10 20.60 -41.13 2.52
N ILE A 11 20.77 -40.48 3.68
CA ILE A 11 19.90 -39.35 4.05
C ILE A 11 20.50 -38.11 3.40
N PHE A 12 20.20 -37.92 2.12
CA PHE A 12 20.08 -36.58 1.56
C PHE A 12 18.63 -36.13 1.83
N LEU A 13 18.42 -35.47 2.95
CA LEU A 13 17.26 -34.59 3.14
C LEU A 13 17.73 -33.30 3.82
N ALA A 14 18.70 -32.63 3.20
CA ALA A 14 18.59 -31.18 3.13
C ALA A 14 17.48 -30.89 2.10
N SER A 15 16.23 -31.12 2.48
CA SER A 15 15.14 -30.44 1.81
C SER A 15 15.33 -28.98 2.17
N SER A 16 16.03 -28.24 1.30
CA SER A 16 15.69 -26.84 1.11
C SER A 16 14.20 -26.85 0.81
N VAL A 17 13.40 -26.68 1.87
CA VAL A 17 12.02 -26.23 1.71
C VAL A 17 12.20 -25.00 0.84
N PRO A 18 11.73 -24.98 -0.42
CA PRO A 18 11.62 -23.70 -1.09
C PRO A 18 10.84 -22.85 -0.12
N ASN A 19 11.37 -21.70 0.30
CA ASN A 19 10.55 -20.72 1.00
C ASN A 19 9.35 -20.51 0.08
N ILE A 20 8.24 -21.18 0.38
CA ILE A 20 6.96 -20.86 -0.20
C ILE A 20 6.72 -19.51 0.44
N GLU A 21 7.10 -18.45 -0.25
CA GLU A 21 6.45 -17.15 -0.08
C GLU A 21 4.98 -17.48 -0.22
N SER A 22 4.30 -17.68 0.92
CA SER A 22 2.86 -17.72 0.95
C SER A 22 2.47 -16.43 0.26
N SER A 23 1.88 -16.52 -0.92
CA SER A 23 1.30 -15.37 -1.59
C SER A 23 0.25 -14.83 -0.61
N GLU A 24 0.67 -13.85 0.18
CA GLU A 24 -0.14 -13.27 1.23
C GLU A 24 -1.38 -12.73 0.53
N TYR A 25 -2.53 -13.34 0.81
CA TYR A 25 -3.78 -12.89 0.24
C TYR A 25 -3.97 -11.45 0.70
N ASN A 26 -3.76 -10.49 -0.21
CA ASN A 26 -3.96 -9.09 0.06
C ASN A 26 -5.41 -8.73 -0.29
N PRO A 27 -6.28 -8.48 0.70
CA PRO A 27 -7.68 -8.14 0.46
C PRO A 27 -7.85 -6.70 -0.08
N PHE A 28 -6.78 -5.92 -0.16
CA PHE A 28 -6.80 -4.54 -0.62
C PHE A 28 -6.50 -4.43 -2.11
N PRO A 29 -7.13 -3.47 -2.82
CA PRO A 29 -6.82 -3.20 -4.22
C PRO A 29 -5.36 -2.77 -4.38
N GLY A 30 -4.77 -3.13 -5.52
CA GLY A 30 -3.42 -2.69 -5.88
C GLY A 30 -3.38 -1.20 -6.21
N ILE A 31 -2.21 -0.57 -6.06
CA ILE A 31 -2.04 0.86 -6.41
C ILE A 31 -2.17 1.17 -7.91
N THR A 32 -2.29 0.15 -8.75
CA THR A 32 -2.52 0.25 -10.21
C THR A 32 -3.93 -0.20 -10.60
N ASP A 33 -4.79 -0.52 -9.63
CA ASP A 33 -6.19 -0.88 -9.88
C ASP A 33 -6.97 0.36 -10.35
N GLU A 34 -7.52 0.30 -11.56
CA GLU A 34 -8.16 1.45 -12.20
C GLU A 34 -9.34 1.97 -11.39
N LYS A 35 -10.15 1.07 -10.81
CA LYS A 35 -11.30 1.45 -10.01
C LYS A 35 -10.87 2.13 -8.71
N PHE A 36 -9.85 1.61 -8.04
CA PHE A 36 -9.29 2.22 -6.84
C PHE A 36 -8.75 3.63 -7.11
N ILE A 37 -8.01 3.79 -8.21
CA ILE A 37 -7.49 5.11 -8.65
C ILE A 37 -8.64 6.08 -8.93
N ASP A 38 -9.62 5.66 -9.72
CA ASP A 38 -10.78 6.48 -10.07
C ASP A 38 -11.56 6.91 -8.81
N ASP A 39 -11.87 5.97 -7.92
CA ASP A 39 -12.55 6.28 -6.67
C ASP A 39 -11.75 7.25 -5.80
N CYS A 40 -10.42 7.10 -5.71
CA CYS A 40 -9.58 8.03 -4.95
C CYS A 40 -9.64 9.45 -5.51
N VAL A 41 -9.48 9.61 -6.82
CA VAL A 41 -9.45 10.93 -7.46
C VAL A 41 -10.83 11.57 -7.49
N ARG A 42 -11.85 10.81 -7.89
CA ARG A 42 -13.23 11.29 -8.00
C ARG A 42 -13.77 11.75 -6.65
N ILE A 43 -13.67 10.93 -5.60
CA ILE A 43 -14.22 11.28 -4.28
C ILE A 43 -13.50 12.48 -3.66
N HIS A 44 -12.17 12.58 -3.81
CA HIS A 44 -11.45 13.78 -3.39
C HIS A 44 -11.95 15.03 -4.10
N ASN A 45 -12.09 14.98 -5.42
CA ASN A 45 -12.53 16.14 -6.19
C ASN A 45 -14.00 16.50 -5.92
N ASP A 46 -14.87 15.51 -5.71
CA ASP A 46 -16.27 15.72 -5.29
C ASP A 46 -16.28 16.54 -3.98
N ASN A 47 -15.55 16.08 -2.96
CA ASN A 47 -15.43 16.78 -1.67
C ASN A 47 -14.82 18.19 -1.79
N ARG A 48 -13.80 18.36 -2.65
CA ARG A 48 -13.17 19.66 -2.92
C ARG A 48 -14.12 20.64 -3.60
N SER A 49 -14.99 20.14 -4.47
CA SER A 49 -15.97 20.96 -5.20
C SER A 49 -17.17 21.38 -4.32
N SER A 50 -17.46 20.63 -3.26
CA SER A 50 -18.62 20.84 -2.38
C SER A 50 -18.31 21.63 -1.11
N VAL A 51 -17.12 22.23 -0.99
CA VAL A 51 -16.74 23.00 0.19
C VAL A 51 -17.65 24.23 0.38
N ASN A 52 -17.94 24.56 1.64
CA ASN A 52 -18.74 25.72 2.01
C ASN A 52 -18.05 26.52 3.13
N PRO A 53 -17.71 27.81 2.92
CA PRO A 53 -17.98 28.61 1.72
C PRO A 53 -17.21 28.11 0.48
N PRO A 54 -17.72 28.37 -0.74
CA PRO A 54 -17.02 27.99 -1.97
C PRO A 54 -15.60 28.58 -2.03
N ALA A 55 -14.63 27.75 -2.41
CA ALA A 55 -13.24 28.18 -2.57
C ALA A 55 -13.00 28.77 -3.97
N SER A 56 -12.31 29.90 -4.05
CA SER A 56 -12.02 30.58 -5.32
C SER A 56 -10.82 30.02 -6.09
N ASN A 57 -9.98 29.21 -5.43
CA ASN A 57 -8.71 28.71 -5.96
C ASN A 57 -8.45 27.22 -5.63
N MET A 58 -9.50 26.43 -5.47
CA MET A 58 -9.37 25.00 -5.20
C MET A 58 -8.87 24.26 -6.46
N LEU A 59 -7.65 23.73 -6.42
CA LEU A 59 -7.06 23.00 -7.55
C LEU A 59 -7.74 21.65 -7.80
N TYR A 60 -7.78 21.19 -9.04
CA TYR A 60 -8.22 19.83 -9.36
C TYR A 60 -7.13 18.82 -8.99
N MET A 61 -7.48 17.74 -8.29
CA MET A 61 -6.55 16.66 -7.93
C MET A 61 -6.48 15.61 -9.03
N THR A 62 -5.28 15.07 -9.25
CA THR A 62 -5.03 13.96 -10.18
C THR A 62 -4.24 12.86 -9.46
N TRP A 63 -4.21 11.67 -10.03
CA TRP A 63 -3.39 10.58 -9.52
C TRP A 63 -1.91 10.81 -9.84
N ASP A 64 -1.04 10.55 -8.88
CA ASP A 64 0.42 10.58 -9.05
C ASP A 64 0.98 9.21 -8.66
N GLU A 65 1.57 8.52 -9.64
CA GLU A 65 2.13 7.18 -9.46
C GLU A 65 3.29 7.15 -8.46
N GLY A 66 4.11 8.21 -8.42
CA GLY A 66 5.24 8.33 -7.49
C GLY A 66 4.76 8.42 -6.05
N LEU A 67 3.71 9.21 -5.81
CA LEU A 67 3.07 9.29 -4.49
C LEU A 67 2.44 7.95 -4.09
N ALA A 68 1.80 7.23 -5.02
CA ALA A 68 1.21 5.92 -4.75
C ALA A 68 2.25 4.85 -4.39
N ILE A 69 3.41 4.87 -5.07
CA ILE A 69 4.55 3.99 -4.76
C ILE A 69 5.05 4.25 -3.34
N THR A 70 5.23 5.52 -2.97
CA THR A 70 5.65 5.92 -1.63
C THR A 70 4.64 5.51 -0.57
N ALA A 71 3.35 5.74 -0.80
CA ALA A 71 2.29 5.35 0.12
C ALA A 71 2.27 3.84 0.34
N ARG A 72 2.40 3.03 -0.72
CA ARG A 72 2.50 1.57 -0.62
C ARG A 72 3.74 1.13 0.16
N ALA A 73 4.88 1.77 -0.09
CA ALA A 73 6.12 1.45 0.61
C ALA A 73 5.98 1.70 2.12
N TRP A 74 5.37 2.82 2.52
CA TRP A 74 5.11 3.14 3.92
C TRP A 74 4.04 2.24 4.55
N ALA A 75 2.92 2.01 3.88
CA ALA A 75 1.81 1.22 4.40
C ALA A 75 2.19 -0.24 4.73
N ARG A 76 3.20 -0.81 4.04
CA ARG A 76 3.73 -2.16 4.30
C ARG A 76 4.42 -2.32 5.64
N HIS A 77 4.79 -1.22 6.30
CA HIS A 77 5.28 -1.27 7.67
C HIS A 77 4.18 -1.66 8.67
N CYS A 78 2.90 -1.52 8.28
CA CYS A 78 1.74 -1.80 9.15
C CYS A 78 1.74 -0.99 10.45
N ASP A 79 2.38 0.18 10.43
CA ASP A 79 2.48 1.09 11.56
C ASP A 79 1.53 2.28 11.37
N PHE A 80 0.65 2.52 12.36
CA PHE A 80 -0.22 3.70 12.37
C PHE A 80 0.55 4.95 12.84
N GLN A 81 1.58 5.31 12.07
CA GLN A 81 2.43 6.48 12.28
C GLN A 81 2.72 7.15 10.94
N HIS A 82 2.97 8.45 10.97
CA HIS A 82 3.30 9.19 9.76
C HIS A 82 4.69 8.84 9.23
N ASN A 83 4.82 8.87 7.90
CA ASN A 83 6.10 8.67 7.23
C ASN A 83 7.11 9.74 7.68
N ILE A 84 8.18 9.28 8.33
CA ILE A 84 9.21 10.16 8.91
C ILE A 84 9.99 10.96 7.84
N TYR A 85 9.87 10.59 6.57
CA TYR A 85 10.60 11.18 5.45
C TYR A 85 9.81 12.22 4.65
N LEU A 86 8.57 12.55 5.03
CA LEU A 86 7.66 13.42 4.25
C LEU A 86 8.21 14.82 3.93
N LYS A 87 9.16 15.31 4.73
CA LYS A 87 9.81 16.63 4.57
C LYS A 87 11.19 16.57 3.95
N GLU A 88 11.70 15.37 3.67
CA GLU A 88 13.01 15.20 3.05
C GLU A 88 12.90 15.39 1.54
N VAL A 89 13.54 16.43 1.04
CA VAL A 89 13.54 16.82 -0.37
C VAL A 89 14.03 15.65 -1.23
N ARG A 90 13.24 15.30 -2.26
CA ARG A 90 13.53 14.22 -3.23
C ARG A 90 13.55 12.81 -2.64
N ARG A 91 13.21 12.59 -1.36
CA ARG A 91 13.19 11.26 -0.77
C ARG A 91 11.89 10.50 -1.06
N VAL A 92 10.75 11.17 -0.86
CA VAL A 92 9.41 10.58 -1.01
C VAL A 92 8.79 10.85 -2.39
N HIS A 93 9.30 11.84 -3.13
CA HIS A 93 8.90 12.13 -4.50
C HIS A 93 10.01 12.92 -5.22
N PRO A 94 10.36 12.62 -6.48
CA PRO A 94 11.49 13.30 -7.15
C PRO A 94 11.26 14.79 -7.44
N VAL A 95 9.99 15.22 -7.51
CA VAL A 95 9.61 16.60 -7.88
C VAL A 95 9.20 17.43 -6.66
N PHE A 96 8.56 16.83 -5.66
CA PHE A 96 8.00 17.59 -4.53
C PHE A 96 9.04 17.74 -3.41
N SER A 97 9.18 18.95 -2.89
CA SER A 97 10.04 19.25 -1.74
C SER A 97 9.44 18.78 -0.41
N SER A 98 8.12 18.63 -0.35
CA SER A 98 7.39 18.08 0.78
C SER A 98 6.08 17.45 0.31
N VAL A 99 5.64 16.38 0.98
CA VAL A 99 4.39 15.67 0.69
C VAL A 99 3.54 15.61 1.96
N GLY A 100 2.23 15.79 1.84
CA GLY A 100 1.28 15.56 2.93
C GLY A 100 0.86 14.08 3.02
N GLU A 101 0.31 13.65 4.15
CA GLU A 101 -0.11 12.26 4.33
C GLU A 101 -1.36 12.17 5.21
N ASN A 102 -2.34 11.41 4.73
CA ASN A 102 -3.48 10.95 5.53
C ASN A 102 -3.39 9.44 5.67
N ILE A 103 -3.70 8.92 6.86
CA ILE A 103 -3.66 7.49 7.16
C ILE A 103 -5.02 7.06 7.67
N TRP A 104 -5.48 5.90 7.20
CA TRP A 104 -6.67 5.22 7.70
C TRP A 104 -6.29 3.79 8.05
N THR A 105 -6.84 3.29 9.15
CA THR A 105 -6.73 1.89 9.57
C THR A 105 -8.08 1.40 10.05
N GLY A 106 -8.38 0.12 9.84
CA GLY A 106 -9.62 -0.46 10.33
C GLY A 106 -9.60 -1.98 10.31
N TYR A 107 -10.55 -2.56 11.03
CA TYR A 107 -10.76 -4.01 11.14
C TYR A 107 -12.27 -4.31 11.21
N PRO A 108 -12.75 -5.41 10.59
CA PRO A 108 -12.02 -6.30 9.68
C PRO A 108 -11.64 -5.61 8.36
N THR A 109 -10.76 -6.21 7.57
CA THR A 109 -10.30 -5.66 6.27
C THR A 109 -11.46 -5.40 5.31
N SER A 110 -12.55 -6.16 5.41
CA SER A 110 -13.79 -5.97 4.66
C SER A 110 -14.53 -4.66 4.96
N THR A 111 -14.15 -3.93 6.01
CA THR A 111 -14.70 -2.59 6.31
C THR A 111 -14.08 -1.50 5.46
N PHE A 112 -12.97 -1.78 4.78
CA PHE A 112 -12.30 -0.80 3.95
C PHE A 112 -13.09 -0.50 2.68
N SER A 113 -13.24 0.80 2.41
CA SER A 113 -13.52 1.34 1.09
C SER A 113 -12.89 2.72 1.01
N VAL A 114 -12.58 3.17 -0.21
CA VAL A 114 -12.06 4.53 -0.44
C VAL A 114 -13.03 5.57 0.12
N MET A 115 -14.32 5.44 -0.19
CA MET A 115 -15.37 6.33 0.31
C MET A 115 -15.39 6.44 1.83
N ARG A 116 -15.32 5.31 2.55
CA ARG A 116 -15.32 5.32 4.02
C ARG A 116 -14.08 6.02 4.60
N ALA A 117 -12.91 5.80 4.02
CA ALA A 117 -11.69 6.48 4.45
C ALA A 117 -11.80 8.01 4.22
N MET A 118 -12.28 8.44 3.05
CA MET A 118 -12.49 9.85 2.74
C MET A 118 -13.51 10.52 3.67
N ASP A 119 -14.64 9.88 3.92
CA ASP A 119 -15.70 10.40 4.82
C ASP A 119 -15.19 10.63 6.25
N LEU A 120 -14.18 9.88 6.69
CA LEU A 120 -13.57 10.03 8.00
C LEU A 120 -12.50 11.13 8.05
N TRP A 121 -11.87 11.46 6.93
CA TRP A 121 -10.87 12.53 6.86
C TRP A 121 -11.47 13.90 6.59
N VAL A 122 -12.62 13.96 5.92
CA VAL A 122 -13.26 15.25 5.55
C VAL A 122 -14.17 15.81 6.65
N LYS A 123 -14.63 14.98 7.59
CA LYS A 123 -15.39 15.43 8.76
C LYS A 123 -14.51 16.06 9.83
#